data_AF-U6DH98-F1
#
_entry.id   AF-U6DH98-F1
#
_cell.length_a   1.000
_cell.length_b   1.000
_cell.length_c   1.000
_cell.angle_alpha   90.00
_cell.angle_beta   90.00
_cell.angle_gamma   90.00
#
_symmetry.space_group_name_H-M   'P 1'
#
loop_
_entity.id
_entity.type
_entity.pdbx_description
1 polymer ?
#
loop_
_entity_poly.entity_id
_entity_poly.type
_entity_poly.pdbx_seq_one_letter_code
_entity_poly.pdbx_strand_id
1 'polypeptide(L)'
;GWFSLSKARYAMGAKSVGPLQYASRMEPQVCVYTSEAQDGLQKVWVVRASAQTPEEVGPREAALRRRKGLSRTPEPESSPAPRDPLNWFGILVPHSLRHAQASFREGLQLAADMASLQIRIDWGQSQLRGLQEKLKQLEPQSA
;
A
#
# COMPACT_ATOMS: atom_id res chain seq x y z
N GLY A 1 -14.23 -0.34 -10.15
CA GLY A 1 -12.99 -0.47 -10.93
C GLY A 1 -13.24 -1.08 -12.31
N TRP A 2 -13.61 -2.36 -12.35
CA TRP A 2 -13.70 -3.15 -13.58
C TRP A 2 -14.58 -2.58 -14.70
N PHE A 3 -15.76 -2.05 -14.38
CA PHE A 3 -16.62 -1.43 -15.38
C PHE A 3 -15.96 -0.22 -16.08
N SER A 4 -15.34 0.66 -15.31
CA SER A 4 -14.60 1.82 -15.84
C SER A 4 -13.37 1.38 -16.66
N LEU A 5 -12.70 0.29 -16.24
CA LEU A 5 -11.61 -0.32 -17.00
C LEU A 5 -12.11 -0.84 -18.36
N SER A 6 -13.25 -1.55 -18.38
CA SER A 6 -13.86 -2.02 -19.63
C SER A 6 -14.20 -0.87 -20.57
N LYS A 7 -14.76 0.25 -20.05
CA LYS A 7 -14.97 1.48 -20.84
C LYS A 7 -13.67 2.03 -21.43
N ALA A 8 -12.58 2.04 -20.65
CA ALA A 8 -11.28 2.50 -21.14
C ALA A 8 -10.73 1.61 -22.26
N ARG A 9 -10.83 0.28 -22.11
CA ARG A 9 -10.41 -0.70 -23.13
C ARG A 9 -11.25 -0.59 -24.41
N TYR A 10 -12.53 -0.28 -24.29
CA TYR A 10 -13.38 -0.01 -25.45
C TYR A 10 -12.95 1.27 -26.18
N ALA A 11 -12.73 2.37 -25.44
CA ALA A 11 -12.41 3.67 -26.03
C ALA A 11 -11.00 3.73 -26.66
N MET A 12 -9.98 3.17 -26.02
CA MET A 12 -8.59 3.19 -26.52
C MET A 12 -8.20 1.98 -27.36
N GLY A 13 -9.03 0.94 -27.37
CA GLY A 13 -8.68 -0.37 -27.90
C GLY A 13 -8.02 -1.29 -26.87
N ALA A 14 -8.36 -2.57 -26.94
CA ALA A 14 -7.97 -3.58 -25.96
C ALA A 14 -6.45 -3.85 -25.88
N LYS A 15 -5.69 -3.52 -26.93
CA LYS A 15 -4.22 -3.64 -27.00
C LYS A 15 -3.50 -2.45 -26.37
N SER A 16 -4.18 -1.31 -26.27
CA SER A 16 -3.65 -0.04 -25.74
C SER A 16 -3.82 0.08 -24.23
N VAL A 17 -4.71 -0.72 -23.63
CA VAL A 17 -4.90 -0.78 -22.16
C VAL A 17 -4.72 -2.23 -21.75
N GLY A 18 -3.47 -2.59 -21.49
CA GLY A 18 -3.07 -3.94 -21.12
C GLY A 18 -1.58 -4.06 -20.77
N PRO A 19 -1.11 -5.28 -20.46
CA PRO A 19 0.23 -5.52 -19.94
C PRO A 19 1.38 -5.11 -20.86
N LEU A 20 1.13 -5.07 -22.18
CA LEU A 20 2.13 -4.66 -23.18
C LEU A 20 2.57 -3.20 -23.03
N GLN A 21 1.79 -2.37 -22.34
CA GLN A 21 2.09 -0.95 -22.16
C GLN A 21 2.84 -0.66 -20.87
N TYR A 22 2.97 -1.64 -19.96
CA TYR A 22 3.62 -1.42 -18.66
C TYR A 22 5.10 -1.04 -18.85
N ALA A 23 5.61 -0.18 -17.98
CA ALA A 23 7.04 0.14 -17.99
C ALA A 23 7.89 -1.08 -17.64
N SER A 24 9.11 -1.17 -18.21
CA SER A 24 10.07 -2.24 -17.92
C SER A 24 10.43 -2.34 -16.43
N ARG A 25 10.32 -1.23 -15.70
CA ARG A 25 10.41 -1.16 -14.23
C ARG A 25 9.12 -0.61 -13.69
N MET A 26 8.29 -1.50 -13.14
CA MET A 26 7.04 -1.17 -12.48
C MET A 26 7.26 -1.12 -10.97
N GLU A 27 7.14 0.06 -10.39
CA GLU A 27 7.23 0.24 -8.93
C GLU A 27 5.82 0.27 -8.31
N PRO A 28 5.59 -0.44 -7.19
CA PRO A 28 4.33 -0.38 -6.49
C PRO A 28 4.14 1.03 -5.91
N GLN A 29 2.95 1.61 -6.08
CA GLN A 29 2.60 2.88 -5.42
C GLN A 29 2.01 2.67 -4.03
N VAL A 30 1.55 1.45 -3.75
CA VAL A 30 0.82 1.08 -2.56
C VAL A 30 1.29 -0.31 -2.14
N CYS A 31 1.64 -0.44 -0.86
CA CYS A 31 2.07 -1.68 -0.23
C CYS A 31 1.13 -2.04 0.92
N VAL A 32 0.98 -3.33 1.19
CA VAL A 32 0.26 -3.83 2.37
C VAL A 32 1.27 -4.38 3.35
N TYR A 33 1.17 -3.96 4.60
CA TYR A 33 2.03 -4.43 5.68
C TYR A 33 1.20 -5.20 6.70
N THR A 34 1.86 -6.18 7.32
CA THR A 34 1.33 -6.94 8.43
C THR A 34 2.29 -6.84 9.60
N SER A 35 1.76 -6.77 10.82
CA SER A 35 2.54 -6.85 12.05
C SER A 35 1.74 -7.55 13.12
N GLU A 36 2.43 -8.23 14.02
CA GLU A 36 1.84 -8.81 15.21
C GLU A 36 2.00 -7.83 16.38
N ALA A 37 0.93 -7.61 17.15
CA ALA A 37 0.99 -6.82 18.37
C ALA A 37 1.30 -7.72 19.58
N GLN A 38 1.65 -7.10 20.71
CA GLN A 38 2.09 -7.81 21.94
C GLN A 38 1.02 -8.75 22.53
N ASP A 39 -0.24 -8.53 22.17
CA ASP A 39 -1.42 -9.33 22.51
C ASP A 39 -1.67 -10.51 21.55
N GLY A 40 -0.75 -10.76 20.61
CA GLY A 40 -0.89 -11.76 19.55
C GLY A 40 -1.91 -11.37 18.47
N LEU A 41 -2.43 -10.13 18.50
CA LEU A 41 -3.35 -9.64 17.49
C LEU A 41 -2.56 -9.18 16.26
N GLN A 42 -2.80 -9.83 15.13
CA GLN A 42 -2.26 -9.36 13.86
C GLN A 42 -2.96 -8.06 13.43
N LYS A 43 -2.18 -7.15 12.84
CA LYS A 43 -2.63 -5.88 12.30
C LYS A 43 -2.21 -5.81 10.84
N VAL A 44 -3.09 -5.30 10.00
CA VAL A 44 -2.87 -5.13 8.56
C VAL A 44 -3.18 -3.69 8.21
N TRP A 45 -2.37 -3.06 7.36
CA TRP A 45 -2.66 -1.72 6.88
C TRP A 45 -2.02 -1.46 5.52
N VAL A 46 -2.56 -0.47 4.82
CA VAL A 46 -2.16 -0.06 3.48
C VAL A 46 -1.31 1.20 3.60
N VAL A 47 -0.14 1.23 2.97
CA VAL A 47 0.77 2.37 2.97
C VAL A 47 1.10 2.76 1.53
N ARG A 48 1.11 4.06 1.24
CA ARG A 48 1.63 4.55 -0.04
C ARG A 48 3.15 4.47 -0.05
N ALA A 49 3.71 3.91 -1.11
CA ALA A 49 5.14 3.63 -1.26
C ALA A 49 6.02 4.89 -1.45
N SER A 50 5.48 6.10 -1.25
CA SER A 50 6.28 7.33 -1.31
C SER A 50 7.25 7.36 -0.13
N ALA A 51 8.50 6.98 -0.39
CA ALA A 51 9.68 7.16 0.46
C ALA A 51 9.50 6.69 1.92
N GLN A 52 9.71 5.39 2.16
CA GLN A 52 10.13 4.97 3.49
C GLN A 52 11.58 5.42 3.72
N THR A 53 11.73 6.52 4.45
CA THR A 53 12.78 6.67 5.46
C THR A 53 12.14 7.30 6.69
N PRO A 54 11.92 6.58 7.80
CA PRO A 54 11.87 7.21 9.10
C PRO A 54 13.31 7.50 9.50
N GLU A 55 13.86 8.63 9.04
CA GLU A 55 15.04 9.21 9.70
C GLU A 55 14.54 10.08 10.85
N GLU A 56 14.78 9.60 12.06
CA GLU A 56 14.58 10.31 13.31
C GLU A 56 15.74 11.32 13.52
N VAL A 57 15.36 12.59 13.61
CA VAL A 57 15.96 13.71 14.35
C VAL A 57 17.49 13.94 14.27
N GLY A 58 17.85 15.07 13.64
CA GLY A 58 19.04 15.84 13.99
C GLY A 58 18.95 17.28 13.46
N PRO A 59 19.02 18.33 14.30
CA PRO A 59 18.98 19.70 13.81
C PRO A 59 20.34 20.08 13.21
N ARG A 60 20.37 20.41 11.92
CA ARG A 60 21.50 21.11 11.30
C ARG A 60 21.02 22.41 10.67
N GLU A 61 21.05 23.46 11.48
CA GLU A 61 21.30 24.80 10.97
C GLU A 61 22.77 24.91 10.57
N ALA A 62 23.05 25.35 9.34
CA ALA A 62 24.18 26.22 9.01
C ALA A 62 24.09 26.64 7.54
N ALA A 63 23.55 27.85 7.39
CA ALA A 63 23.76 28.84 6.36
C ALA A 63 24.95 28.68 5.38
N LEU A 64 24.69 29.23 4.18
CA LEU A 64 25.54 30.11 3.35
C LEU A 64 25.83 29.65 1.91
N ARG A 65 25.50 30.59 1.02
CA ARG A 65 25.71 30.64 -0.43
C ARG A 65 27.16 30.32 -0.82
N ARG A 66 27.36 29.46 -1.82
CA ARG A 66 28.58 29.47 -2.65
C ARG A 66 28.27 29.33 -4.15
N ARG A 67 29.14 29.98 -4.90
CA ARG A 67 29.05 30.40 -6.30
C ARG A 67 29.49 29.31 -7.29
N LYS A 68 29.19 29.58 -8.57
CA LYS A 68 29.40 28.80 -9.79
C LYS A 68 30.87 28.39 -10.04
N GLY A 69 31.11 27.09 -10.19
CA GLY A 69 32.33 26.51 -10.78
C GLY A 69 32.74 25.17 -10.13
N LEU A 70 33.07 24.20 -10.98
CA LEU A 70 33.85 22.97 -10.72
C LEU A 70 33.10 21.65 -10.40
N SER A 71 33.34 20.66 -11.28
CA SER A 71 33.17 19.20 -11.20
C SER A 71 32.02 18.64 -10.33
N ARG A 72 30.94 18.20 -10.99
CA ARG A 72 29.95 17.31 -10.37
C ARG A 72 30.51 15.88 -10.32
N THR A 73 30.99 15.50 -9.14
CA THR A 73 30.95 14.12 -8.64
C THR A 73 29.52 13.59 -8.77
N PRO A 74 29.28 12.35 -9.23
CA PRO A 74 27.94 11.78 -9.21
C PRO A 74 27.55 11.53 -7.74
N GLU A 75 26.73 12.44 -7.19
CA GLU A 75 25.96 12.14 -5.99
C GLU A 75 25.00 10.98 -6.28
N PRO A 76 24.78 10.07 -5.32
CA PRO A 76 23.83 8.98 -5.48
C PRO A 76 22.45 9.57 -5.73
N GLU A 77 21.90 9.30 -6.91
CA GLU A 77 20.59 9.79 -7.31
C GLU A 77 19.55 9.34 -6.28
N SER A 78 18.96 10.33 -5.60
CA SER A 78 17.71 10.15 -4.86
C SER A 78 16.72 9.48 -5.80
N SER A 79 16.30 8.26 -5.49
CA SER A 79 15.39 7.48 -6.32
C SER A 79 14.16 8.34 -6.65
N PRO A 80 13.83 8.56 -7.94
CA PRO A 80 12.71 9.42 -8.32
C PRO A 80 11.41 8.86 -7.74
N ALA A 81 10.52 9.77 -7.31
CA ALA A 81 9.21 9.40 -6.78
C ALA A 81 8.46 8.44 -7.72
N PRO A 82 7.66 7.49 -7.19
CA PRO A 82 6.92 6.53 -8.00
C PRO A 82 6.07 7.24 -9.06
N ARG A 83 6.37 6.98 -10.34
CA ARG A 83 5.64 7.59 -11.47
C ARG A 83 4.18 7.12 -11.47
N ASP A 84 3.26 7.99 -11.92
CA ASP A 84 1.85 7.61 -12.09
C ASP A 84 1.73 6.52 -13.17
N PRO A 85 1.18 5.32 -12.85
CA PRO A 85 1.05 4.22 -13.81
C PRO A 85 0.11 4.55 -14.97
N LEU A 86 -0.72 5.59 -14.86
CA LEU A 86 -1.49 6.07 -16.01
C LEU A 86 -0.61 6.51 -17.18
N ASN A 87 0.60 7.02 -16.90
CA ASN A 87 1.53 7.47 -17.93
C ASN A 87 2.06 6.34 -18.82
N TRP A 88 1.90 5.08 -18.42
CA TRP A 88 2.21 3.92 -19.25
C TRP A 88 1.31 3.83 -20.49
N PHE A 89 0.12 4.42 -20.44
CA PHE A 89 -0.88 4.37 -21.51
C PHE A 89 -0.87 5.64 -22.37
N GLY A 90 0.21 6.42 -22.33
CA GLY A 90 0.38 7.68 -23.06
C GLY A 90 -0.19 8.90 -22.32
N ILE A 91 -0.16 10.06 -22.99
CA ILE A 91 -0.54 11.35 -22.39
C ILE A 91 -2.07 11.55 -22.39
N LEU A 92 -2.77 10.98 -23.38
CA LEU A 92 -4.21 11.14 -23.58
C LEU A 92 -4.98 9.92 -23.07
N VAL A 93 -4.97 9.73 -21.76
CA VAL A 93 -5.70 8.67 -21.10
C VAL A 93 -7.17 9.05 -20.88
N PRO A 94 -8.15 8.21 -21.29
CA PRO A 94 -9.57 8.44 -21.04
C PRO A 94 -9.87 8.60 -19.56
N HIS A 95 -10.86 9.44 -19.27
CA HIS A 95 -11.37 9.64 -17.93
C HIS A 95 -11.80 8.35 -17.24
N SER A 96 -12.35 7.39 -17.99
CA SER A 96 -12.72 6.06 -17.49
C SER A 96 -11.54 5.27 -16.93
N LEU A 97 -10.31 5.42 -17.46
CA LEU A 97 -9.13 4.74 -16.91
C LEU A 97 -8.68 5.39 -15.59
N ARG A 98 -8.76 6.72 -15.50
CA ARG A 98 -8.50 7.45 -14.24
C ARG A 98 -9.49 7.01 -13.15
N HIS A 99 -10.76 6.89 -13.50
CA HIS A 99 -11.79 6.35 -12.62
C HIS A 99 -11.55 4.90 -12.22
N ALA A 100 -11.08 4.07 -13.14
CA ALA A 100 -10.72 2.69 -12.83
C ALA A 100 -9.62 2.66 -11.76
N GLN A 101 -8.53 3.41 -11.96
CA GLN A 101 -7.42 3.49 -11.01
C GLN A 101 -7.88 4.01 -9.63
N ALA A 102 -8.65 5.09 -9.57
CA ALA A 102 -9.19 5.62 -8.31
C ALA A 102 -10.04 4.56 -7.58
N SER A 103 -10.98 3.94 -8.29
CA SER A 103 -11.85 2.92 -7.71
C SER A 103 -11.10 1.66 -7.26
N PHE A 104 -10.00 1.28 -7.92
CA PHE A 104 -9.16 0.18 -7.45
C PHE A 104 -8.35 0.55 -6.21
N ARG A 105 -7.86 1.79 -6.10
CA ARG A 105 -7.19 2.28 -4.89
C ARG A 105 -8.13 2.27 -3.68
N GLU A 106 -9.35 2.75 -3.85
CA GLU A 106 -10.40 2.69 -2.82
C GLU A 106 -10.75 1.25 -2.46
N GLY A 107 -10.96 0.39 -3.47
CA GLY A 107 -11.25 -1.03 -3.25
C GLY A 107 -10.17 -1.76 -2.47
N LEU A 108 -8.89 -1.45 -2.72
CA LEU A 108 -7.77 -2.02 -1.97
C LEU A 108 -7.76 -1.58 -0.50
N GLN A 109 -8.05 -0.30 -0.23
CA GLN A 109 -8.17 0.20 1.14
C GLN A 109 -9.30 -0.52 1.89
N LEU A 110 -10.48 -0.60 1.28
CA LEU A 110 -11.63 -1.31 1.86
C LEU A 110 -11.32 -2.79 2.13
N ALA A 111 -10.63 -3.46 1.22
CA ALA A 111 -10.24 -4.86 1.40
C ALA A 111 -9.31 -5.04 2.61
N ALA A 112 -8.38 -4.12 2.85
CA ALA A 112 -7.50 -4.17 4.01
C ALA A 112 -8.25 -3.85 5.32
N ASP A 113 -9.20 -2.93 5.29
CA ASP A 113 -10.07 -2.64 6.44
C ASP A 113 -10.93 -3.87 6.78
N MET A 114 -11.51 -4.53 5.77
CA MET A 114 -12.23 -5.80 5.94
C MET A 114 -11.35 -6.90 6.52
N ALA A 115 -10.13 -7.07 6.00
CA ALA A 115 -9.18 -8.05 6.52
C ALA A 115 -8.82 -7.76 7.99
N SER A 116 -8.62 -6.49 8.34
CA SER A 116 -8.35 -6.08 9.72
C SER A 116 -9.51 -6.39 10.65
N LEU A 117 -10.76 -6.19 10.21
CA LEU A 117 -11.95 -6.58 10.96
C LEU A 117 -12.04 -8.09 11.12
N GLN A 118 -11.79 -8.86 10.06
CA GLN A 118 -11.82 -10.32 10.10
C GLN A 118 -10.81 -10.87 11.12
N ILE A 119 -9.57 -10.35 11.10
CA ILE A 119 -8.53 -10.73 12.06
C ILE A 119 -8.98 -10.49 13.51
N ARG A 120 -9.63 -9.35 13.78
CA ARG A 120 -10.15 -9.04 15.13
C ARG A 120 -11.26 -9.99 15.56
N ILE A 121 -12.15 -10.37 14.65
CA ILE A 121 -13.23 -11.32 14.92
C ILE A 121 -12.63 -12.69 15.24
N ASP A 122 -11.70 -13.17 14.40
CA ASP A 122 -11.08 -14.48 14.56
C ASP A 122 -10.27 -14.56 15.86
N TRP A 123 -9.52 -13.50 16.19
CA TRP A 123 -8.80 -13.39 17.45
C TRP A 123 -9.78 -13.45 18.64
N GLY A 124 -10.87 -12.69 18.62
CA GLY A 124 -11.87 -12.68 19.68
C GLY A 124 -12.55 -14.04 19.87
N GLN A 125 -12.87 -14.74 18.78
CA GLN A 125 -13.42 -16.10 18.83
C GLN A 125 -12.43 -17.11 19.44
N SER A 126 -11.14 -16.96 19.12
CA SER A 126 -10.08 -17.82 19.68
C SER A 126 -9.92 -17.60 21.19
N GLN A 127 -9.91 -16.33 21.64
CA GLN A 127 -9.85 -16.01 23.07
C GLN A 127 -11.04 -16.57 23.84
N LEU A 128 -12.26 -16.39 23.32
CA LEU A 128 -13.48 -16.88 23.96
C LEU A 128 -13.47 -18.42 24.08
N ARG A 129 -13.08 -19.12 23.02
CA ARG A 129 -12.95 -20.58 23.03
C ARG A 129 -11.93 -21.04 24.07
N GLY A 130 -10.77 -20.41 24.13
CA GLY A 130 -9.73 -20.72 25.12
C GLY A 130 -10.20 -20.50 26.56
N LEU A 131 -10.98 -19.45 26.83
CA LEU A 131 -11.58 -19.22 28.14
C LEU A 131 -12.65 -20.27 28.51
N GLN A 132 -13.50 -20.65 27.55
CA GLN A 132 -14.50 -21.70 27.76
C GLN A 132 -13.87 -23.06 28.10
N GLU A 133 -12.76 -23.41 27.44
CA GLU A 133 -12.02 -24.64 27.74
C GLU A 133 -11.41 -24.61 29.13
N LYS A 134 -10.78 -23.48 29.52
CA LYS A 134 -10.24 -23.31 30.88
C LYS A 134 -11.33 -23.41 31.95
N LEU A 135 -12.50 -22.82 31.71
CA LEU A 135 -13.63 -22.89 32.65
C LEU A 135 -14.09 -24.34 32.85
N LYS A 136 -14.24 -25.12 31.77
CA LYS A 136 -14.58 -26.55 31.84
C LYS A 136 -13.56 -27.39 32.60
N GLN A 137 -12.28 -27.01 32.59
CA GLN A 137 -11.25 -27.72 33.35
C GLN A 137 -11.23 -27.39 34.84
N LEU A 138 -11.76 -26.24 35.23
CA LEU A 138 -11.82 -25.81 36.63
C LEU A 138 -13.08 -26.33 37.35
N GLU A 139 -14.18 -26.54 36.61
CA GLU A 139 -15.45 -27.09 37.11
C GLU A 139 -15.36 -28.49 37.78
N PRO A 140 -14.51 -29.45 37.37
CA PRO A 140 -14.39 -30.76 38.03
C PRO A 140 -13.64 -30.76 39.37
N GLN A 141 -13.05 -29.63 39.82
CA GLN A 141 -12.32 -29.57 41.09
C GLN A 141 -13.13 -28.98 42.25
N SER A 142 -14.38 -28.57 42.02
CA SER A 142 -15.24 -27.89 43.01
C SER A 142 -16.44 -28.71 43.51
N ALA A 143 -16.45 -30.04 43.30
CA ALA A 143 -17.46 -30.98 43.83
C ALA A 143 -16.78 -32.09 44.64
#